data_AF-A0A850G609-F1
#
_entry.id   AF-A0A850G609-F1
#
_cell.length_a   1.000
_cell.length_b   1.000
_cell.length_c   1.000
_cell.angle_alpha   90.00
_cell.angle_beta   90.00
_cell.angle_gamma   90.00
#
_symmetry.space_group_name_H-M   'P 1'
#
loop_
_entity.id
_entity.type
_entity.pdbx_description
1 polymer ?
#
loop_
_entity_poly.entity_id
_entity_poly.type
_entity_poly.pdbx_seq_one_letter_code
_entity_poly.pdbx_strand_id
1 'polypeptide(L)'
;MSSSAVVHRSLVKTTLTAALGICLGAGLAGCATTGGAGAGEGPEGANPSAARSPQPAQTEAAGEQGDPAAWLAAAEQALDGDRPARAAALFARYLGEDARAEGARQAYLGLARAHEQLGDFEAAIRAYEGFLANFPEDPQAVEVLSRRGACEAEISSWERSAASFAEVLTRGGEALLPSERVEALARQGYALFELERFDAAEAVLAQADAIYKEATESGEERFQDTYFVAMARFYQAGILHVRFRQSPIRLPEAQMAKDFEAKLALLERAHEAYNEVIRARHVFWVSAAGYQLGSLFEEFYDSVMYAPMPDWLDESQRRIYYAELEEQLRPVVEKAVWVFEKNLETARKLGYDNDFIARSEERLASLQSIMLGRDERQGPVPRLAPQRGGGAARGTGEQLAISGEDLPAIERELFVPLPTTL
;
A
#
# COMPACT_ATOMS: atom_id res chain seq x y z
N MET A 1 31.22 -24.01 -39.02
CA MET A 1 30.28 -22.94 -38.60
C MET A 1 30.07 -22.93 -37.07
N SER A 2 31.10 -23.19 -36.25
CA SER A 2 30.94 -23.39 -34.79
C SER A 2 31.43 -22.25 -33.89
N SER A 3 31.78 -21.09 -34.45
CA SER A 3 32.40 -20.00 -33.66
C SER A 3 31.41 -18.97 -33.12
N SER A 4 30.19 -18.86 -33.67
CA SER A 4 29.21 -17.85 -33.23
C SER A 4 28.36 -18.32 -32.03
N ALA A 5 28.03 -19.62 -31.96
CA ALA A 5 27.24 -20.19 -30.87
C ALA A 5 27.97 -20.22 -29.50
N VAL A 6 29.31 -20.32 -29.51
CA VAL A 6 30.13 -20.32 -28.28
C VAL A 6 30.28 -18.91 -27.71
N VAL A 7 30.36 -17.89 -28.57
CA VAL A 7 30.47 -16.48 -28.17
C VAL A 7 29.15 -15.95 -27.58
N HIS A 8 28.00 -16.42 -28.08
CA HIS A 8 26.69 -16.03 -27.53
C HIS A 8 26.31 -16.75 -26.23
N ARG A 9 26.75 -18.00 -26.01
CA ARG A 9 26.64 -18.70 -24.72
C ARG A 9 27.38 -17.95 -23.59
N SER A 10 28.47 -17.26 -23.92
CA SER A 10 29.24 -16.45 -22.97
C SER A 10 28.48 -15.19 -22.56
N LEU A 11 27.82 -14.47 -23.46
CA LEU A 11 27.16 -13.20 -23.13
C LEU A 11 26.03 -13.37 -22.11
N VAL A 12 25.11 -14.34 -22.31
CA VAL A 12 24.02 -14.63 -21.36
C VAL A 12 24.56 -15.13 -20.03
N LYS A 13 25.59 -15.99 -20.02
CA LYS A 13 26.24 -16.42 -18.78
C LYS A 13 26.88 -15.26 -18.06
N THR A 14 27.60 -14.36 -18.74
CA THR A 14 28.38 -13.28 -18.09
C THR A 14 27.48 -12.19 -17.53
N THR A 15 26.41 -11.81 -18.23
CA THR A 15 25.46 -10.80 -17.72
C THR A 15 24.57 -11.35 -16.61
N LEU A 16 24.09 -12.60 -16.72
CA LEU A 16 23.25 -13.19 -15.67
C LEU A 16 24.05 -13.56 -14.41
N THR A 17 25.29 -14.08 -14.55
CA THR A 17 26.14 -14.38 -13.38
C THR A 17 26.66 -13.12 -12.68
N ALA A 18 26.98 -12.04 -13.42
CA ALA A 18 27.32 -10.75 -12.81
C ALA A 18 26.10 -10.13 -12.09
N ALA A 19 24.90 -10.28 -12.66
CA ALA A 19 23.64 -9.80 -12.09
C ALA A 19 23.23 -10.52 -10.79
N LEU A 20 23.33 -11.85 -10.78
CA LEU A 20 23.03 -12.68 -9.60
C LEU A 20 24.00 -12.40 -8.44
N GLY A 21 25.27 -12.09 -8.74
CA GLY A 21 26.28 -11.74 -7.74
C GLY A 21 25.99 -10.44 -6.98
N ILE A 22 25.30 -9.47 -7.59
CA ILE A 22 24.94 -8.18 -6.96
C ILE A 22 23.71 -8.35 -6.06
N CYS A 23 22.70 -9.13 -6.49
CA CYS A 23 21.52 -9.45 -5.68
C CYS A 23 21.84 -10.30 -4.43
N LEU A 24 22.92 -11.08 -4.47
CA LEU A 24 23.40 -11.89 -3.34
C LEU A 24 24.34 -11.12 -2.38
N GLY A 25 24.85 -9.95 -2.79
CA GLY A 25 25.96 -9.25 -2.11
C GLY A 25 25.58 -8.14 -1.12
N ALA A 26 24.33 -7.66 -1.10
CA ALA A 26 23.92 -6.54 -0.25
C ALA A 26 22.90 -6.99 0.81
N GLY A 27 23.38 -7.27 2.03
CA GLY A 27 22.50 -7.63 3.15
C GLY A 27 23.19 -8.28 4.34
N LEU A 28 24.43 -7.89 4.66
CA LEU A 28 25.11 -8.33 5.89
C LEU A 28 25.72 -7.11 6.58
N ALA A 29 24.97 -6.49 7.49
CA ALA A 29 25.46 -5.95 8.77
C ALA A 29 24.41 -5.06 9.45
N GLY A 30 24.15 -5.30 10.74
CA GLY A 30 23.80 -4.24 11.67
C GLY A 30 22.42 -4.31 12.33
N CYS A 31 22.19 -5.28 13.22
CA CYS A 31 21.29 -5.07 14.36
C CYS A 31 21.96 -5.62 15.62
N ALA A 32 22.69 -4.76 16.32
CA ALA A 32 23.11 -4.99 17.70
C ALA A 32 21.99 -4.50 18.63
N THR A 33 21.59 -5.37 19.55
CA THR A 33 20.52 -5.16 20.52
C THR A 33 21.08 -4.74 21.88
N THR A 34 20.49 -3.70 22.48
CA THR A 34 20.40 -3.47 23.94
C THR A 34 18.93 -3.14 24.17
N GLY A 35 18.13 -3.87 24.94
CA GLY A 35 18.32 -4.26 26.34
C GLY A 35 17.38 -3.38 27.18
N GLY A 36 16.18 -3.87 27.51
CA GLY A 36 15.21 -3.15 28.35
C GLY A 36 13.98 -4.00 28.63
N ALA A 37 13.93 -4.57 29.84
CA ALA A 37 12.87 -5.43 30.33
C ALA A 37 11.62 -4.64 30.77
N GLY A 38 10.45 -5.23 30.56
CA GLY A 38 9.18 -4.78 31.14
C GLY A 38 8.19 -5.94 31.14
N ALA A 39 7.96 -6.52 32.32
CA ALA A 39 6.99 -7.58 32.57
C ALA A 39 5.56 -7.01 32.58
N GLY A 40 4.61 -7.77 32.04
CA GLY A 40 3.17 -7.48 32.14
C GLY A 40 2.38 -8.75 31.85
N GLU A 41 1.66 -9.22 32.87
CA GLU A 41 0.88 -10.45 32.91
C GLU A 41 -0.33 -10.42 31.95
N GLY A 42 -0.69 -11.57 31.40
CA GLY A 42 -1.93 -11.77 30.63
C GLY A 42 -3.19 -11.72 31.51
N PRO A 43 -4.38 -11.75 30.89
CA PRO A 43 -5.06 -13.05 30.92
C PRO A 43 -5.82 -13.46 29.64
N GLU A 44 -6.16 -14.74 29.68
CA GLU A 44 -6.89 -15.60 28.77
C GLU A 44 -8.21 -15.04 28.20
N GLY A 45 -8.50 -15.46 26.97
CA GLY A 45 -9.72 -15.12 26.25
C GLY A 45 -10.98 -15.83 26.72
N ALA A 46 -12.10 -15.30 26.24
CA ALA A 46 -13.32 -16.03 26.01
C ALA A 46 -14.17 -15.26 24.99
N ASN A 47 -14.33 -15.83 23.81
CA ASN A 47 -15.44 -15.54 22.91
C ASN A 47 -16.50 -16.62 23.17
N PRO A 48 -17.81 -16.27 23.25
CA PRO A 48 -18.61 -16.60 22.07
C PRO A 48 -19.73 -15.62 21.75
N SER A 49 -19.87 -15.36 20.44
CA SER A 49 -21.10 -15.38 19.64
C SER A 49 -22.44 -15.30 20.38
N ALA A 50 -23.16 -14.21 20.13
CA ALA A 50 -24.62 -14.20 20.14
C ALA A 50 -25.13 -13.30 19.01
N ALA A 51 -25.68 -13.94 17.99
CA ALA A 51 -26.43 -13.32 16.90
C ALA A 51 -27.59 -12.47 17.46
N ARG A 52 -27.63 -11.19 17.09
CA ARG A 52 -28.82 -10.34 17.26
C ARG A 52 -29.47 -10.14 15.90
N SER A 53 -30.71 -10.62 15.79
CA SER A 53 -31.59 -10.38 14.66
C SER A 53 -31.88 -8.87 14.49
N PRO A 54 -32.08 -8.38 13.26
CA PRO A 54 -32.35 -6.97 13.01
C PRO A 54 -33.78 -6.61 13.46
N GLN A 55 -33.90 -5.68 14.40
CA GLN A 55 -35.17 -5.03 14.70
C GLN A 55 -35.39 -3.85 13.73
N PRO A 56 -36.62 -3.65 13.23
CA PRO A 56 -36.91 -2.62 12.25
C PRO A 56 -36.69 -1.22 12.84
N ALA A 57 -35.97 -0.39 12.09
CA ALA A 57 -35.72 1.00 12.40
C ALA A 57 -37.05 1.74 12.63
N GLN A 58 -37.34 2.04 13.89
CA GLN A 58 -38.36 3.02 14.23
C GLN A 58 -37.74 4.40 14.02
N THR A 59 -38.23 5.08 13.00
CA THR A 59 -37.96 6.49 12.73
C THR A 59 -38.49 7.31 13.90
N GLU A 60 -37.67 7.57 14.91
CA GLU A 60 -37.93 8.61 15.92
C GLU A 60 -37.72 10.00 15.29
N ALA A 61 -38.59 10.34 14.34
CA ALA A 61 -38.84 11.72 13.95
C ALA A 61 -39.82 12.34 14.96
N ALA A 62 -39.44 12.39 16.23
CA ALA A 62 -40.07 13.30 17.18
C ALA A 62 -39.39 14.65 16.98
N GLY A 63 -40.11 15.59 16.36
CA GLY A 63 -39.65 16.96 16.21
C GLY A 63 -39.40 17.59 17.57
N GLU A 64 -38.16 17.57 18.04
CA GLU A 64 -37.70 18.34 19.18
C GLU A 64 -37.82 19.83 18.79
N GLN A 65 -38.91 20.46 19.23
CA GLN A 65 -39.08 21.91 19.28
C GLN A 65 -38.04 22.46 20.28
N GLY A 66 -36.81 22.59 19.82
CA GLY A 66 -35.68 23.18 20.55
C GLY A 66 -35.21 24.43 19.83
N ASP A 67 -34.54 25.34 20.54
CA ASP A 67 -33.78 26.40 19.90
C ASP A 67 -32.51 25.81 19.25
N PRO A 68 -31.81 26.56 18.37
CA PRO A 68 -30.59 26.06 17.73
C PRO A 68 -29.53 25.58 18.74
N ALA A 69 -29.41 26.22 19.91
CA ALA A 69 -28.44 25.81 20.93
C ALA A 69 -28.75 24.41 21.50
N ALA A 70 -30.03 24.10 21.73
CA ALA A 70 -30.46 22.78 22.19
C ALA A 70 -30.17 21.68 21.16
N TRP A 71 -30.37 21.93 19.87
CA TRP A 71 -30.04 20.96 18.82
C TRP A 71 -28.54 20.69 18.76
N LEU A 72 -27.71 21.72 18.88
CA LEU A 72 -26.25 21.57 18.84
C LEU A 72 -25.74 20.72 20.01
N ALA A 73 -26.22 20.99 21.23
CA ALA A 73 -25.86 20.20 22.41
C ALA A 73 -26.35 18.74 22.32
N ALA A 74 -27.58 18.52 21.84
CA ALA A 74 -28.11 17.18 21.63
C ALA A 74 -27.37 16.41 20.52
N ALA A 75 -26.85 17.12 19.50
CA ALA A 75 -26.06 16.53 18.43
C ALA A 75 -24.72 16.00 18.94
N GLU A 76 -23.99 16.78 19.74
CA GLU A 76 -22.74 16.31 20.37
C GLU A 76 -23.00 15.11 21.29
N GLN A 77 -24.04 15.16 22.13
CA GLN A 77 -24.39 14.03 22.99
C GLN A 77 -24.79 12.77 22.18
N ALA A 78 -25.36 12.96 20.99
CA ALA A 78 -25.64 11.84 20.09
C ALA A 78 -24.34 11.28 19.50
N LEU A 79 -23.38 12.14 19.12
CA LEU A 79 -22.09 11.73 18.57
C LEU A 79 -21.23 11.00 19.62
N ASP A 80 -21.12 11.56 20.82
CA ASP A 80 -20.43 10.94 21.97
C ASP A 80 -21.08 9.62 22.40
N GLY A 81 -22.40 9.49 22.17
CA GLY A 81 -23.19 8.31 22.48
C GLY A 81 -23.27 7.27 21.37
N ASP A 82 -22.40 7.34 20.35
CA ASP A 82 -22.35 6.41 19.19
C ASP A 82 -23.70 6.32 18.44
N ARG A 83 -24.38 7.47 18.29
CA ARG A 83 -25.62 7.61 17.51
C ARG A 83 -25.41 8.59 16.36
N PRO A 84 -24.53 8.28 15.40
CA PRO A 84 -24.11 9.21 14.36
C PRO A 84 -25.25 9.66 13.44
N ALA A 85 -26.22 8.79 13.13
CA ALA A 85 -27.38 9.17 12.33
C ALA A 85 -28.24 10.28 13.00
N ARG A 86 -28.41 10.20 14.32
CA ARG A 86 -29.11 11.25 15.09
C ARG A 86 -28.28 12.53 15.15
N ALA A 87 -26.97 12.41 15.40
CA ALA A 87 -26.06 13.55 15.41
C ALA A 87 -26.09 14.30 14.08
N ALA A 88 -25.96 13.59 12.96
CA ALA A 88 -26.01 14.16 11.61
C ALA A 88 -27.32 14.92 11.36
N ALA A 89 -28.48 14.33 11.70
CA ALA A 89 -29.76 15.00 11.54
C ALA A 89 -29.88 16.30 12.34
N LEU A 90 -29.36 16.32 13.59
CA LEU A 90 -29.41 17.50 14.46
C LEU A 90 -28.43 18.59 14.02
N PHE A 91 -27.20 18.25 13.63
CA PHE A 91 -26.25 19.21 13.08
C PHE A 91 -26.73 19.79 11.74
N ALA A 92 -27.25 18.95 10.84
CA ALA A 92 -27.82 19.42 9.57
C ALA A 92 -29.01 20.36 9.80
N ARG A 93 -29.85 20.06 10.80
CA ARG A 93 -30.94 20.94 11.21
C ARG A 93 -30.43 22.29 11.73
N TYR A 94 -29.40 22.30 12.58
CA TYR A 94 -28.78 23.54 13.05
C TYR A 94 -28.29 24.41 11.89
N LEU A 95 -27.55 23.81 10.95
CA LEU A 95 -27.00 24.50 9.79
C LEU A 95 -28.06 24.98 8.79
N GLY A 96 -29.25 24.36 8.81
CA GLY A 96 -30.40 24.77 8.01
C GLY A 96 -31.04 26.09 8.45
N GLU A 97 -30.88 26.50 9.71
CA GLU A 97 -31.38 27.80 10.20
C GLU A 97 -30.44 28.94 9.83
N ASP A 98 -29.16 28.81 10.18
CA ASP A 98 -28.11 29.77 9.81
C ASP A 98 -26.74 29.09 9.74
N ALA A 99 -26.26 28.91 8.50
CA ALA A 99 -24.97 28.31 8.18
C ALA A 99 -23.75 29.12 8.65
N ARG A 100 -23.92 30.35 9.18
CA ARG A 100 -22.85 31.22 9.68
C ARG A 100 -23.03 31.61 11.14
N ALA A 101 -23.99 31.01 11.85
CA ALA A 101 -24.19 31.23 13.27
C ALA A 101 -22.93 30.88 14.09
N GLU A 102 -22.87 31.36 15.34
CA GLU A 102 -21.73 31.14 16.24
C GLU A 102 -21.36 29.65 16.37
N GLY A 103 -22.36 28.76 16.46
CA GLY A 103 -22.17 27.31 16.55
C GLY A 103 -22.03 26.59 15.21
N ALA A 104 -22.04 27.29 14.06
CA ALA A 104 -22.02 26.64 12.76
C ALA A 104 -20.67 25.95 12.47
N ARG A 105 -19.55 26.48 12.98
CA ARG A 105 -18.24 25.81 12.92
C ARG A 105 -18.30 24.41 13.54
N GLN A 106 -18.79 24.36 14.79
CA GLN A 106 -18.98 23.13 15.52
C GLN A 106 -19.96 22.21 14.78
N ALA A 107 -21.07 22.76 14.27
CA ALA A 107 -22.07 21.98 13.57
C ALA A 107 -21.55 21.34 12.27
N TYR A 108 -20.75 22.06 11.46
CA TYR A 108 -20.14 21.48 10.26
C TYR A 108 -19.15 20.36 10.60
N LEU A 109 -18.27 20.57 11.58
CA LEU A 109 -17.29 19.56 12.00
C LEU A 109 -17.97 18.34 12.63
N GLY A 110 -18.99 18.57 13.45
CA GLY A 110 -19.83 17.53 14.03
C GLY A 110 -20.60 16.73 12.97
N LEU A 111 -21.21 17.42 12.00
CA LEU A 111 -21.91 16.79 10.88
C LEU A 111 -20.97 15.91 10.06
N ALA A 112 -19.78 16.41 9.75
CA ALA A 112 -18.81 15.65 8.97
C ALA A 112 -18.32 14.41 9.73
N ARG A 113 -17.97 14.53 11.02
CA ARG A 113 -17.62 13.39 11.89
C ARG A 113 -18.75 12.36 11.98
N ALA A 114 -20.00 12.81 12.11
CA ALA A 114 -21.14 11.92 12.14
C ALA A 114 -21.29 11.12 10.83
N HIS A 115 -21.06 11.76 9.68
CA HIS A 115 -21.10 11.08 8.38
C HIS A 115 -19.92 10.14 8.15
N GLU A 116 -18.71 10.47 8.63
CA GLU A 116 -17.57 9.53 8.61
C GLU A 116 -17.85 8.27 9.43
N GLN A 117 -18.42 8.39 10.63
CA GLN A 117 -18.84 7.23 11.43
C GLN A 117 -19.91 6.37 10.75
N LEU A 118 -20.70 6.96 9.84
CA LEU A 118 -21.68 6.23 9.02
C LEU A 118 -21.07 5.63 7.75
N GLY A 119 -19.82 5.95 7.42
CA GLY A 119 -19.21 5.63 6.12
C GLY A 119 -19.78 6.43 4.94
N ASP A 120 -20.58 7.48 5.19
CA ASP A 120 -21.12 8.37 4.16
C ASP A 120 -20.12 9.51 3.88
N PHE A 121 -19.01 9.14 3.26
CA PHE A 121 -17.91 10.06 2.98
C PHE A 121 -18.31 11.19 2.01
N GLU A 122 -19.24 10.96 1.09
CA GLU A 122 -19.78 12.01 0.24
C GLU A 122 -20.49 13.10 1.05
N ALA A 123 -21.28 12.73 2.06
CA ALA A 123 -21.91 13.69 2.95
C ALA A 123 -20.91 14.39 3.88
N ALA A 124 -19.89 13.67 4.36
CA ALA A 124 -18.81 14.27 5.13
C ALA A 124 -18.06 15.35 4.31
N ILE A 125 -17.73 15.06 3.05
CA ILE A 125 -17.11 16.01 2.11
C ILE A 125 -17.98 17.26 1.94
N ARG A 126 -19.30 17.12 1.75
CA ARG A 126 -20.22 18.27 1.63
C ARG A 126 -20.20 19.14 2.90
N ALA A 127 -20.12 18.52 4.08
CA ALA A 127 -20.03 19.25 5.34
C ALA A 127 -18.69 20.02 5.47
N TYR A 128 -17.56 19.43 5.07
CA TYR A 128 -16.27 20.14 5.02
C TYR A 128 -16.24 21.26 4.00
N GLU A 129 -16.80 21.05 2.81
CA GLU A 129 -16.95 22.11 1.81
C GLU A 129 -17.80 23.27 2.33
N GLY A 130 -18.87 22.95 3.08
CA GLY A 130 -19.69 23.93 3.78
C GLY A 130 -18.89 24.73 4.82
N PHE A 131 -18.05 24.06 5.61
CA PHE A 131 -17.14 24.74 6.55
C PHE A 131 -16.18 25.68 5.82
N LEU A 132 -15.46 25.17 4.81
CA LEU A 132 -14.43 25.93 4.08
C LEU A 132 -15.02 27.12 3.30
N ALA A 133 -16.26 27.00 2.81
CA ALA A 133 -16.95 28.08 2.12
C ALA A 133 -17.41 29.20 3.07
N ASN A 134 -17.81 28.86 4.30
CA ASN A 134 -18.33 29.83 5.27
C ASN A 134 -17.24 30.39 6.21
N PHE A 135 -16.19 29.63 6.46
CA PHE A 135 -15.10 29.96 7.38
C PHE A 135 -13.72 29.73 6.72
N PRO A 136 -13.42 30.36 5.57
CA PRO A 136 -12.19 30.10 4.81
C PRO A 136 -10.90 30.48 5.55
N GLU A 137 -10.98 31.46 6.46
CA GLU A 137 -9.86 31.98 7.27
C GLU A 137 -9.82 31.36 8.68
N ASP A 138 -10.63 30.33 8.94
CA ASP A 138 -10.63 29.69 10.24
C ASP A 138 -9.30 28.98 10.49
N PRO A 139 -8.72 29.05 11.71
CA PRO A 139 -7.51 28.31 12.04
C PRO A 139 -7.60 26.80 11.78
N GLN A 140 -8.81 26.22 11.84
CA GLN A 140 -9.03 24.79 11.57
C GLN A 140 -9.18 24.47 10.07
N ALA A 141 -9.15 25.47 9.16
CA ALA A 141 -9.40 25.25 7.74
C ALA A 141 -8.39 24.28 7.09
N VAL A 142 -7.12 24.31 7.52
CA VAL A 142 -6.09 23.39 7.00
C VAL A 142 -6.38 21.94 7.43
N GLU A 143 -6.75 21.72 8.68
CA GLU A 143 -7.16 20.41 9.18
C GLU A 143 -8.43 19.90 8.48
N VAL A 144 -9.40 20.79 8.25
CA VAL A 144 -10.63 20.47 7.49
C VAL A 144 -10.32 20.07 6.04
N LEU A 145 -9.36 20.73 5.39
CA LEU A 145 -8.88 20.36 4.06
C LEU A 145 -8.24 18.97 4.07
N SER A 146 -7.41 18.66 5.06
CA SER A 146 -6.80 17.33 5.22
C SER A 146 -7.86 16.25 5.37
N ARG A 147 -8.87 16.46 6.24
CA ARG A 147 -9.96 15.50 6.46
C ARG A 147 -10.85 15.34 5.23
N ARG A 148 -11.14 16.43 4.50
CA ARG A 148 -11.81 16.36 3.19
C ARG A 148 -11.01 15.53 2.19
N GLY A 149 -9.71 15.77 2.07
CA GLY A 149 -8.84 15.04 1.15
C GLY A 149 -8.78 13.54 1.46
N ALA A 150 -8.81 13.17 2.73
CA ALA A 150 -8.90 11.77 3.16
C ALA A 150 -10.28 11.16 2.84
N CYS A 151 -11.41 11.83 3.11
CA CYS A 151 -12.72 11.35 2.65
C CYS A 151 -12.80 11.19 1.13
N GLU A 152 -12.17 12.09 0.36
CA GLU A 152 -12.11 12.01 -1.10
C GLU A 152 -11.34 10.77 -1.58
N ALA A 153 -10.32 10.33 -0.83
CA ALA A 153 -9.61 9.08 -1.09
C ALA A 153 -10.49 7.84 -0.81
N GLU A 154 -11.27 7.85 0.27
CA GLU A 154 -12.18 6.74 0.62
C GLU A 154 -13.25 6.46 -0.46
N ILE A 155 -13.65 7.48 -1.23
CA ILE A 155 -14.56 7.34 -2.37
C ILE A 155 -13.84 7.26 -3.73
N SER A 156 -12.53 7.00 -3.71
CA SER A 156 -11.67 6.90 -4.90
C SER A 156 -11.70 8.13 -5.80
N SER A 157 -11.99 9.31 -5.25
CA SER A 157 -11.93 10.58 -5.97
C SER A 157 -10.52 11.14 -5.96
N TRP A 158 -9.61 10.40 -6.59
CA TRP A 158 -8.17 10.59 -6.49
C TRP A 158 -7.70 11.97 -6.97
N GLU A 159 -8.26 12.52 -8.05
CA GLU A 159 -7.91 13.87 -8.50
C GLU A 159 -8.26 14.93 -7.46
N ARG A 160 -9.40 14.78 -6.80
CA ARG A 160 -9.85 15.70 -5.77
C ARG A 160 -9.01 15.56 -4.51
N SER A 161 -8.75 14.33 -4.07
CA SER A 161 -7.88 14.05 -2.93
C SER A 161 -6.48 14.64 -3.12
N ALA A 162 -5.86 14.41 -4.28
CA ALA A 162 -4.55 14.97 -4.62
C ALA A 162 -4.56 16.51 -4.61
N ALA A 163 -5.64 17.14 -5.09
CA ALA A 163 -5.80 18.59 -5.06
C ALA A 163 -5.98 19.13 -3.63
N SER A 164 -6.79 18.46 -2.79
CA SER A 164 -7.00 18.84 -1.39
C SER A 164 -5.70 18.80 -0.60
N PHE A 165 -4.87 17.75 -0.74
CA PHE A 165 -3.57 17.70 -0.05
C PHE A 165 -2.53 18.68 -0.60
N ALA A 166 -2.56 18.99 -1.91
CA ALA A 166 -1.77 20.08 -2.45
C ALA A 166 -2.19 21.44 -1.86
N GLU A 167 -3.48 21.63 -1.61
CA GLU A 167 -4.02 22.83 -0.98
C GLU A 167 -3.64 22.92 0.51
N VAL A 168 -3.64 21.79 1.25
CA VAL A 168 -3.12 21.71 2.64
C VAL A 168 -1.69 22.25 2.70
N LEU A 169 -0.80 21.75 1.83
CA LEU A 169 0.60 22.18 1.78
C LEU A 169 0.73 23.67 1.42
N THR A 170 -0.13 24.18 0.54
CA THR A 170 -0.10 25.58 0.10
C THR A 170 -0.62 26.53 1.17
N ARG A 171 -1.76 26.22 1.81
CA ARG A 171 -2.39 27.07 2.83
C ARG A 171 -1.67 26.97 4.18
N GLY A 172 -1.22 25.77 4.55
CA GLY A 172 -0.50 25.54 5.79
C GLY A 172 0.92 26.09 5.76
N GLY A 173 1.62 25.98 4.61
CA GLY A 173 2.94 26.56 4.40
C GLY A 173 3.94 26.19 5.50
N GLU A 174 4.65 27.19 6.03
CA GLU A 174 5.63 27.03 7.10
C GLU A 174 5.00 26.81 8.49
N ALA A 175 3.69 26.98 8.65
CA ALA A 175 3.01 26.74 9.93
C ALA A 175 2.79 25.25 10.21
N LEU A 176 2.87 24.41 9.17
CA LEU A 176 2.79 22.96 9.31
C LEU A 176 4.06 22.40 9.92
N LEU A 177 3.91 21.49 10.89
CA LEU A 177 4.99 20.67 11.40
C LEU A 177 5.56 19.78 10.27
N PRO A 178 6.85 19.40 10.33
CA PRO A 178 7.42 18.42 9.40
C PRO A 178 6.57 17.15 9.24
N SER A 179 6.02 16.59 10.32
CA SER A 179 5.14 15.42 10.29
C SER A 179 3.84 15.65 9.51
N GLU A 180 3.18 16.79 9.69
CA GLU A 180 1.96 17.16 8.95
C GLU A 180 2.25 17.35 7.45
N ARG A 181 3.41 17.92 7.12
CA ARG A 181 3.85 18.03 5.71
C ARG A 181 4.13 16.66 5.10
N VAL A 182 4.78 15.76 5.85
CA VAL A 182 5.04 14.38 5.44
C VAL A 182 3.72 13.63 5.20
N GLU A 183 2.73 13.76 6.09
CA GLU A 183 1.41 13.17 5.92
C GLU A 183 0.74 13.68 4.63
N ALA A 184 0.64 15.00 4.45
CA ALA A 184 -0.01 15.59 3.30
C ALA A 184 0.66 15.15 1.98
N LEU A 185 2.00 15.13 1.92
CA LEU A 185 2.75 14.66 0.76
C LEU A 185 2.59 13.15 0.51
N ALA A 186 2.57 12.33 1.57
CA ALA A 186 2.36 10.89 1.46
C ALA A 186 0.96 10.57 0.90
N ARG A 187 -0.07 11.25 1.41
CA ARG A 187 -1.46 11.09 0.94
C ARG A 187 -1.66 11.66 -0.48
N GLN A 188 -1.06 12.80 -0.80
CA GLN A 188 -1.04 13.32 -2.17
C GLN A 188 -0.35 12.34 -3.14
N GLY A 189 0.80 11.80 -2.73
CA GLY A 189 1.57 10.83 -3.52
C GLY A 189 0.80 9.54 -3.75
N TYR A 190 0.06 9.05 -2.75
CA TYR A 190 -0.85 7.93 -2.90
C TYR A 190 -1.96 8.22 -3.92
N ALA A 191 -2.67 9.35 -3.79
CA ALA A 191 -3.69 9.70 -4.77
C ALA A 191 -3.14 9.84 -6.20
N LEU A 192 -1.92 10.38 -6.36
CA LEU A 192 -1.24 10.45 -7.66
C LEU A 192 -0.80 9.07 -8.19
N PHE A 193 -0.46 8.14 -7.30
CA PHE A 193 -0.13 6.76 -7.63
C PHE A 193 -1.35 6.01 -8.18
N GLU A 194 -2.51 6.16 -7.54
CA GLU A 194 -3.77 5.58 -8.01
C GLU A 194 -4.24 6.14 -9.36
N LEU A 195 -3.84 7.38 -9.67
CA LEU A 195 -4.04 7.99 -10.98
C LEU A 195 -3.01 7.56 -12.04
N GLU A 196 -2.10 6.64 -11.70
CA GLU A 196 -0.97 6.22 -12.53
C GLU A 196 -0.04 7.38 -12.96
N ARG A 197 -0.08 8.49 -12.22
CA ARG A 197 0.77 9.68 -12.47
C ARG A 197 2.11 9.52 -11.75
N PHE A 198 2.82 8.44 -12.07
CA PHE A 198 3.98 7.96 -11.32
C PHE A 198 5.10 8.98 -11.16
N ASP A 199 5.41 9.77 -12.19
CA ASP A 199 6.48 10.78 -12.08
C ASP A 199 6.12 11.91 -11.11
N ALA A 200 4.83 12.30 -11.06
CA ALA A 200 4.33 13.28 -10.12
C ALA A 200 4.26 12.72 -8.69
N ALA A 201 3.82 11.46 -8.56
CA ALA A 201 3.81 10.74 -7.29
C ALA A 201 5.23 10.61 -6.72
N GLU A 202 6.20 10.15 -7.53
CA GLU A 202 7.60 9.98 -7.13
C GLU A 202 8.19 11.29 -6.60
N ALA A 203 7.88 12.43 -7.23
CA ALA A 203 8.36 13.74 -6.80
C ALA A 203 7.86 14.14 -5.41
N VAL A 204 6.55 14.05 -5.16
CA VAL A 204 5.97 14.44 -3.85
C VAL A 204 6.36 13.45 -2.73
N LEU A 205 6.44 12.15 -3.05
CA LEU A 205 6.87 11.13 -2.10
C LEU A 205 8.35 11.29 -1.73
N ALA A 206 9.21 11.66 -2.69
CA ALA A 206 10.62 11.97 -2.43
C ALA A 206 10.77 13.22 -1.56
N GLN A 207 9.91 14.22 -1.75
CA GLN A 207 9.86 15.39 -0.90
C GLN A 207 9.47 15.02 0.55
N ALA A 208 8.51 14.12 0.74
CA ALA A 208 8.14 13.65 2.08
C ALA A 208 9.33 13.00 2.80
N ASP A 209 10.05 12.08 2.13
CA ASP A 209 11.21 11.42 2.71
C ASP A 209 12.37 12.40 3.01
N ALA A 210 12.56 13.41 2.16
CA ALA A 210 13.56 14.46 2.40
C ALA A 210 13.24 15.30 3.65
N ILE A 211 11.98 15.72 3.83
CA ILE A 211 11.54 16.47 5.01
C ILE A 211 11.74 15.64 6.28
N TYR A 212 11.37 14.36 6.24
CA TYR A 212 11.58 13.45 7.37
C TYR A 212 13.05 13.35 7.77
N LYS A 213 13.95 13.16 6.80
CA LYS A 213 15.40 13.07 7.03
C LYS A 213 15.94 14.36 7.62
N GLU A 214 15.62 15.50 7.01
CA GLU A 214 16.08 16.82 7.46
C GLU A 214 15.60 17.12 8.88
N ALA A 215 14.31 16.95 9.18
CA ALA A 215 13.75 17.20 10.50
C ALA A 215 14.33 16.27 11.58
N THR A 216 14.63 15.02 11.22
CA THR A 216 15.26 14.05 12.14
C THR A 216 16.73 14.41 12.40
N GLU A 217 17.47 14.80 11.37
CA GLU A 217 18.90 15.15 11.47
C GLU A 217 19.11 16.48 12.20
N SER A 218 18.25 17.47 11.95
CA SER A 218 18.29 18.78 12.60
C SER A 218 17.77 18.73 14.05
N GLY A 219 16.97 17.71 14.38
CA GLY A 219 16.26 17.61 15.65
C GLY A 219 15.09 18.59 15.77
N GLU A 220 14.60 19.13 14.66
CA GLU A 220 13.44 20.04 14.60
C GLU A 220 12.18 19.35 15.12
N GLU A 221 11.96 18.10 14.72
CA GLU A 221 10.82 17.31 15.19
C GLU A 221 11.24 15.87 15.49
N ARG A 222 10.74 15.35 16.61
CA ARG A 222 10.79 13.92 16.92
C ARG A 222 9.47 13.28 16.50
N PHE A 223 9.50 12.56 15.39
CA PHE A 223 8.36 11.80 14.88
C PHE A 223 7.92 10.75 15.90
N GLN A 224 6.66 10.83 16.35
CA GLN A 224 6.08 9.88 17.30
C GLN A 224 5.72 8.55 16.62
N ASP A 225 5.32 8.64 15.35
CA ASP A 225 4.97 7.52 14.48
C ASP A 225 5.63 7.72 13.10
N THR A 226 6.05 6.63 12.48
CA THR A 226 6.65 6.58 11.14
C THR A 226 5.67 6.08 10.07
N TYR A 227 4.37 5.97 10.38
CA TYR A 227 3.33 5.53 9.45
C TYR A 227 3.45 6.20 8.07
N PHE A 228 3.36 7.54 8.00
CA PHE A 228 3.36 8.26 6.72
C PHE A 228 4.73 8.30 6.05
N VAL A 229 5.81 8.16 6.82
CA VAL A 229 7.17 8.00 6.27
C VAL A 229 7.28 6.66 5.54
N ALA A 230 6.84 5.58 6.20
CA ALA A 230 6.87 4.23 5.65
C ALA A 230 5.89 4.09 4.48
N MET A 231 4.72 4.73 4.56
CA MET A 231 3.77 4.86 3.44
C MET A 231 4.45 5.51 2.24
N ALA A 232 5.11 6.66 2.42
CA ALA A 232 5.70 7.38 1.31
C ALA A 232 6.78 6.53 0.60
N ARG A 233 7.65 5.90 1.38
CA ARG A 233 8.69 4.98 0.87
C ARG A 233 8.10 3.75 0.18
N PHE A 234 6.99 3.22 0.69
CA PHE A 234 6.35 2.04 0.10
C PHE A 234 5.80 2.36 -1.29
N TYR A 235 5.14 3.50 -1.46
CA TYR A 235 4.64 3.91 -2.76
C TYR A 235 5.78 4.21 -3.75
N GLN A 236 6.92 4.76 -3.29
CA GLN A 236 8.12 4.88 -4.13
C GLN A 236 8.64 3.51 -4.59
N ALA A 237 8.71 2.53 -3.69
CA ALA A 237 9.08 1.17 -4.04
C ALA A 237 8.07 0.54 -5.02
N GLY A 238 6.77 0.79 -4.80
CA GLY A 238 5.69 0.38 -5.68
C GLY A 238 5.82 0.91 -7.11
N ILE A 239 6.18 2.20 -7.27
CA ILE A 239 6.43 2.80 -8.60
C ILE A 239 7.55 2.06 -9.33
N LEU A 240 8.64 1.75 -8.64
CA LEU A 240 9.76 0.99 -9.21
C LEU A 240 9.35 -0.44 -9.57
N HIS A 241 8.52 -1.08 -8.74
CA HIS A 241 7.98 -2.41 -9.00
C HIS A 241 7.05 -2.42 -10.23
N VAL A 242 6.19 -1.40 -10.40
CA VAL A 242 5.37 -1.23 -11.60
C VAL A 242 6.24 -1.07 -12.85
N ARG A 243 7.26 -0.19 -12.80
CA ARG A 243 8.21 -0.02 -13.91
C ARG A 243 8.95 -1.33 -14.22
N PHE A 244 9.34 -2.11 -13.20
CA PHE A 244 9.93 -3.44 -13.36
C PHE A 244 9.01 -4.41 -14.11
N ARG A 245 7.73 -4.46 -13.74
CA ARG A 245 6.71 -5.31 -14.39
C ARG A 245 6.48 -4.92 -15.84
N GLN A 246 6.45 -3.63 -16.13
CA GLN A 246 6.24 -3.09 -17.46
C GLN A 246 7.46 -3.26 -18.37
N SER A 247 8.66 -3.50 -17.82
CA SER A 247 9.88 -3.74 -18.60
C SER A 247 9.82 -5.08 -19.35
N PRO A 248 9.72 -5.08 -20.68
CA PRO A 248 9.62 -6.30 -21.47
C PRO A 248 11.01 -6.89 -21.77
N ILE A 249 11.08 -8.19 -22.06
CA ILE A 249 12.28 -8.86 -22.58
C ILE A 249 11.99 -9.25 -24.03
N ARG A 250 12.77 -8.74 -24.98
CA ARG A 250 12.50 -8.88 -26.42
C ARG A 250 13.68 -9.41 -27.20
N LEU A 251 13.39 -10.14 -28.28
CA LEU A 251 14.37 -10.50 -29.31
C LEU A 251 14.64 -9.33 -30.27
N PRO A 252 15.78 -9.32 -31.00
CA PRO A 252 16.86 -10.32 -31.05
C PRO A 252 17.76 -10.31 -29.80
N GLU A 253 18.73 -11.23 -29.69
CA GLU A 253 19.53 -11.43 -28.46
C GLU A 253 20.25 -10.16 -27.97
N ALA A 254 20.65 -9.28 -28.89
CA ALA A 254 21.27 -7.99 -28.54
C ALA A 254 20.29 -7.04 -27.83
N GLN A 255 19.00 -7.07 -28.19
CA GLN A 255 17.97 -6.31 -27.48
C GLN A 255 17.61 -6.99 -26.16
N MET A 256 17.54 -8.31 -26.15
CA MET A 256 17.27 -9.11 -24.97
C MET A 256 18.27 -8.83 -23.84
N ALA A 257 19.56 -8.74 -24.18
CA ALA A 257 20.61 -8.41 -23.21
C ALA A 257 20.39 -7.02 -22.57
N LYS A 258 20.01 -6.01 -23.37
CA LYS A 258 19.69 -4.66 -22.86
C LYS A 258 18.43 -4.64 -22.00
N ASP A 259 17.41 -5.36 -22.44
CA ASP A 259 16.15 -5.48 -21.71
C ASP A 259 16.36 -6.17 -20.35
N PHE A 260 17.20 -7.21 -20.29
CA PHE A 260 17.60 -7.84 -19.03
C PHE A 260 18.37 -6.88 -18.11
N GLU A 261 19.34 -6.14 -18.64
CA GLU A 261 20.10 -5.15 -17.87
C GLU A 261 19.17 -4.07 -17.28
N ALA A 262 18.26 -3.53 -18.09
CA ALA A 262 17.29 -2.55 -17.63
C ALA A 262 16.34 -3.11 -16.57
N LYS A 263 15.87 -4.36 -16.75
CA LYS A 263 14.97 -5.01 -15.81
C LYS A 263 15.66 -5.35 -14.48
N LEU A 264 16.93 -5.75 -14.52
CA LEU A 264 17.74 -5.97 -13.33
C LEU A 264 17.97 -4.67 -12.55
N ALA A 265 18.30 -3.57 -13.24
CA ALA A 265 18.48 -2.28 -12.59
C ALA A 265 17.19 -1.82 -11.88
N LEU A 266 16.01 -2.13 -12.43
CA LEU A 266 14.73 -1.88 -11.78
C LEU A 266 14.49 -2.80 -10.56
N LEU A 267 14.84 -4.08 -10.67
CA LEU A 267 14.80 -5.03 -9.54
C LEU A 267 15.64 -4.53 -8.37
N GLU A 268 16.90 -4.14 -8.62
CA GLU A 268 17.82 -3.64 -7.59
C GLU A 268 17.30 -2.38 -6.91
N ARG A 269 16.80 -1.42 -7.69
CA ARG A 269 16.21 -0.18 -7.16
C ARG A 269 14.95 -0.45 -6.33
N ALA A 270 14.06 -1.32 -6.80
CA ALA A 270 12.85 -1.69 -6.08
C ALA A 270 13.17 -2.45 -4.77
N HIS A 271 14.15 -3.36 -4.82
CA HIS A 271 14.63 -4.07 -3.63
C HIS A 271 15.17 -3.09 -2.58
N GLU A 272 16.02 -2.15 -2.95
CA GLU A 272 16.54 -1.16 -2.00
C GLU A 272 15.43 -0.26 -1.45
N ALA A 273 14.48 0.16 -2.30
CA ALA A 273 13.35 0.95 -1.87
C ALA A 273 12.45 0.21 -0.86
N TYR A 274 12.17 -1.08 -1.06
CA TYR A 274 11.44 -1.88 -0.07
C TYR A 274 12.23 -2.05 1.24
N ASN A 275 13.55 -2.17 1.19
CA ASN A 275 14.37 -2.18 2.40
C ASN A 275 14.29 -0.85 3.16
N GLU A 276 14.17 0.30 2.48
CA GLU A 276 13.93 1.59 3.12
C GLU A 276 12.58 1.66 3.85
N VAL A 277 11.54 0.99 3.34
CA VAL A 277 10.26 0.83 4.06
C VAL A 277 10.47 0.03 5.35
N ILE A 278 11.21 -1.08 5.27
CA ILE A 278 11.51 -1.93 6.43
C ILE A 278 12.31 -1.14 7.48
N ARG A 279 13.26 -0.29 7.06
CA ARG A 279 14.04 0.58 7.94
C ARG A 279 13.20 1.66 8.63
N ALA A 280 12.05 2.04 8.08
CA ALA A 280 11.11 2.95 8.73
C ALA A 280 10.38 2.30 9.93
N ARG A 281 10.42 0.96 10.07
CA ARG A 281 9.97 0.18 11.25
C ARG A 281 8.48 0.30 11.61
N HIS A 282 7.65 0.86 10.74
CA HIS A 282 6.20 0.82 10.96
C HIS A 282 5.67 -0.59 10.66
N VAL A 283 5.06 -1.25 11.65
CA VAL A 283 4.70 -2.69 11.62
C VAL A 283 3.88 -3.09 10.39
N PHE A 284 2.84 -2.31 10.08
CA PHE A 284 2.00 -2.57 8.91
C PHE A 284 2.79 -2.51 7.60
N TRP A 285 3.62 -1.48 7.43
CA TRP A 285 4.38 -1.24 6.21
C TRP A 285 5.58 -2.18 6.06
N VAL A 286 6.18 -2.63 7.17
CA VAL A 286 7.19 -3.71 7.17
C VAL A 286 6.59 -4.99 6.61
N SER A 287 5.37 -5.33 7.05
CA SER A 287 4.65 -6.53 6.57
C SER A 287 4.37 -6.46 5.08
N ALA A 288 3.86 -5.30 4.63
CA ALA A 288 3.56 -5.04 3.24
C ALA A 288 4.82 -5.08 2.36
N ALA A 289 5.90 -4.44 2.78
CA ALA A 289 7.17 -4.43 2.06
C ALA A 289 7.80 -5.82 1.99
N GLY A 290 7.74 -6.61 3.07
CA GLY A 290 8.23 -7.99 3.08
C GLY A 290 7.48 -8.87 2.08
N TYR A 291 6.15 -8.77 2.04
CA TYR A 291 5.33 -9.48 1.05
C TYR A 291 5.71 -9.07 -0.38
N GLN A 292 5.72 -7.76 -0.67
CA GLN A 292 6.01 -7.25 -2.01
C GLN A 292 7.42 -7.57 -2.47
N LEU A 293 8.41 -7.52 -1.58
CA LEU A 293 9.79 -7.88 -1.89
C LEU A 293 9.94 -9.37 -2.22
N GLY A 294 9.24 -10.25 -1.49
CA GLY A 294 9.19 -11.68 -1.81
C GLY A 294 8.60 -11.90 -3.20
N SER A 295 7.44 -11.30 -3.48
CA SER A 295 6.78 -11.39 -4.79
C SER A 295 7.60 -10.79 -5.94
N LEU A 296 8.35 -9.72 -5.71
CA LEU A 296 9.25 -9.14 -6.71
C LEU A 296 10.30 -10.16 -7.18
N PHE A 297 10.86 -10.98 -6.28
CA PHE A 297 11.79 -12.05 -6.65
C PHE A 297 11.09 -13.21 -7.39
N GLU A 298 9.85 -13.57 -7.02
CA GLU A 298 9.05 -14.56 -7.76
C GLU A 298 8.78 -14.07 -9.21
N GLU A 299 8.40 -12.81 -9.38
CA GLU A 299 8.14 -12.20 -10.68
C GLU A 299 9.42 -12.07 -11.52
N PHE A 300 10.56 -11.80 -10.89
CA PHE A 300 11.84 -11.80 -11.58
C PHE A 300 12.19 -13.18 -12.12
N TYR A 301 12.06 -14.22 -11.29
CA TYR A 301 12.23 -15.59 -11.73
C TYR A 301 11.37 -15.89 -12.96
N ASP A 302 10.08 -15.58 -12.90
CA ASP A 302 9.15 -15.85 -14.00
C ASP A 302 9.48 -15.05 -15.26
N SER A 303 9.89 -13.78 -15.11
CA SER A 303 10.24 -12.93 -16.24
C SER A 303 11.43 -13.46 -17.02
N VAL A 304 12.40 -14.06 -16.33
CA VAL A 304 13.59 -14.65 -16.95
C VAL A 304 13.27 -16.04 -17.49
N MET A 305 12.62 -16.89 -16.69
CA MET A 305 12.30 -18.28 -17.05
C MET A 305 11.39 -18.38 -18.28
N TYR A 306 10.48 -17.42 -18.43
CA TYR A 306 9.51 -17.38 -19.53
C TYR A 306 9.81 -16.29 -20.57
N ALA A 307 11.06 -15.79 -20.62
CA ALA A 307 11.50 -14.88 -21.67
C ALA A 307 11.37 -15.52 -23.07
N PRO A 308 11.13 -14.72 -24.13
CA PRO A 308 11.07 -15.26 -25.49
C PRO A 308 12.38 -15.95 -25.86
N MET A 309 12.28 -17.10 -26.52
CA MET A 309 13.43 -17.93 -26.82
C MET A 309 13.82 -17.82 -28.30
N PRO A 310 15.12 -17.83 -28.64
CA PRO A 310 15.54 -17.86 -30.03
C PRO A 310 15.06 -19.13 -30.77
N ASP A 311 14.50 -18.95 -31.97
CA ASP A 311 13.88 -20.03 -32.75
C ASP A 311 14.87 -21.10 -33.25
N TRP A 312 16.17 -20.83 -33.17
CA TRP A 312 17.22 -21.75 -33.62
C TRP A 312 17.50 -22.89 -32.61
N LEU A 313 16.92 -22.85 -31.40
CA LEU A 313 17.09 -23.88 -30.38
C LEU A 313 16.16 -25.09 -30.62
N ASP A 314 16.77 -26.24 -30.87
CA ASP A 314 16.04 -27.53 -30.94
C ASP A 314 15.61 -28.03 -29.55
N GLU A 315 14.74 -29.04 -29.52
CA GLU A 315 14.16 -29.56 -28.27
C GLU A 315 15.19 -30.12 -27.26
N SER A 316 16.34 -30.61 -27.73
CA SER A 316 17.42 -31.03 -26.83
C SER A 316 18.16 -29.84 -26.22
N GLN A 317 18.39 -28.81 -27.03
CA GLN A 317 19.06 -27.58 -26.61
C GLN A 317 18.20 -26.75 -25.66
N ARG A 318 16.88 -26.72 -25.87
CA ARG A 318 15.91 -26.10 -24.95
C ARG A 318 15.95 -26.70 -23.56
N ARG A 319 16.01 -28.03 -23.47
CA ARG A 319 16.09 -28.73 -22.17
C ARG A 319 17.36 -28.36 -21.41
N ILE A 320 18.50 -28.30 -22.11
CA ILE A 320 19.77 -27.85 -21.51
C ILE A 320 19.69 -26.37 -21.10
N TYR A 321 19.06 -25.53 -21.92
CA TYR A 321 18.87 -24.11 -21.62
C TYR A 321 18.05 -23.91 -20.33
N TYR A 322 16.90 -24.57 -20.20
CA TYR A 322 16.09 -24.46 -18.99
C TYR A 322 16.81 -24.98 -17.75
N ALA A 323 17.49 -26.13 -17.84
CA ALA A 323 18.25 -26.67 -16.72
C ALA A 323 19.34 -25.72 -16.22
N GLU A 324 20.07 -25.07 -17.13
CA GLU A 324 21.09 -24.07 -16.77
C GLU A 324 20.44 -22.80 -16.20
N LEU A 325 19.35 -22.31 -16.78
CA LEU A 325 18.66 -21.12 -16.31
C LEU A 325 18.10 -21.33 -14.90
N GLU A 326 17.57 -22.52 -14.67
CA GLU A 326 17.08 -22.99 -13.38
C GLU A 326 18.18 -23.06 -12.31
N GLU A 327 19.36 -23.56 -12.68
CA GLU A 327 20.53 -23.57 -11.79
C GLU A 327 20.94 -22.14 -11.43
N GLN A 328 20.98 -21.25 -12.42
CA GLN A 328 21.35 -19.85 -12.23
C GLN A 328 20.32 -19.08 -11.40
N LEU A 329 19.03 -19.33 -11.57
CA LEU A 329 17.96 -18.63 -10.85
C LEU A 329 17.63 -19.23 -9.48
N ARG A 330 18.24 -20.35 -9.10
CA ARG A 330 18.05 -20.95 -7.77
C ARG A 330 18.25 -19.95 -6.60
N PRO A 331 19.29 -19.11 -6.60
CA PRO A 331 19.48 -18.14 -5.52
C PRO A 331 18.37 -17.09 -5.44
N VAL A 332 17.69 -16.78 -6.54
CA VAL A 332 16.52 -15.88 -6.56
C VAL A 332 15.36 -16.51 -5.80
N VAL A 333 15.09 -17.79 -6.05
CA VAL A 333 14.01 -18.53 -5.37
C VAL A 333 14.32 -18.67 -3.88
N GLU A 334 15.56 -19.03 -3.53
CA GLU A 334 16.02 -19.09 -2.15
C GLU A 334 15.88 -17.73 -1.45
N LYS A 335 16.14 -16.63 -2.16
CA LYS A 335 15.94 -15.28 -1.64
C LYS A 335 14.46 -14.96 -1.42
N ALA A 336 13.58 -15.32 -2.34
CA ALA A 336 12.13 -15.15 -2.17
C ALA A 336 11.62 -15.90 -0.92
N VAL A 337 12.00 -17.16 -0.78
CA VAL A 337 11.69 -17.99 0.41
C VAL A 337 12.20 -17.32 1.68
N TRP A 338 13.48 -16.91 1.70
CA TRP A 338 14.07 -16.26 2.87
C TRP A 338 13.35 -14.96 3.24
N VAL A 339 12.95 -14.14 2.27
CA VAL A 339 12.21 -12.89 2.53
C VAL A 339 10.86 -13.20 3.19
N PHE A 340 10.08 -14.14 2.65
CA PHE A 340 8.80 -14.52 3.25
C PHE A 340 9.00 -15.09 4.66
N GLU A 341 9.96 -16.01 4.86
CA GLU A 341 10.29 -16.56 6.17
C GLU A 341 10.63 -15.47 7.19
N LYS A 342 11.43 -14.46 6.79
CA LYS A 342 11.79 -13.34 7.67
C LYS A 342 10.62 -12.42 7.98
N ASN A 343 9.72 -12.21 7.03
CA ASN A 343 8.49 -11.46 7.26
C ASN A 343 7.63 -12.15 8.32
N LEU A 344 7.41 -13.46 8.17
CA LEU A 344 6.64 -14.28 9.11
C LEU A 344 7.30 -14.41 10.48
N GLU A 345 8.63 -14.55 10.52
CA GLU A 345 9.39 -14.57 11.77
C GLU A 345 9.24 -13.24 12.52
N THR A 346 9.28 -12.11 11.81
CA THR A 346 9.11 -10.77 12.39
C THR A 346 7.70 -10.57 12.95
N ALA A 347 6.68 -10.97 12.19
CA ALA A 347 5.28 -10.95 12.64
C ALA A 347 5.09 -11.76 13.93
N ARG A 348 5.60 -13.00 13.95
CA ARG A 348 5.52 -13.87 15.13
C ARG A 348 6.23 -13.30 16.35
N LYS A 349 7.40 -12.65 16.16
CA LYS A 349 8.16 -12.02 17.25
C LYS A 349 7.46 -10.80 17.84
N LEU A 350 6.84 -9.98 16.99
CA LEU A 350 6.18 -8.75 17.39
C LEU A 350 4.69 -8.94 17.73
N GLY A 351 4.15 -10.14 17.50
CA GLY A 351 2.80 -10.52 17.91
C GLY A 351 1.69 -9.83 17.10
N TYR A 352 1.95 -9.51 15.83
CA TYR A 352 0.94 -8.94 14.94
C TYR A 352 0.56 -9.93 13.84
N ASP A 353 -0.65 -9.77 13.32
CA ASP A 353 -1.20 -10.50 12.19
C ASP A 353 -1.98 -9.53 11.29
N ASN A 354 -1.87 -9.70 9.98
CA ASN A 354 -2.56 -8.88 8.97
C ASN A 354 -2.58 -9.62 7.63
N ASP A 355 -3.33 -9.08 6.65
CA ASP A 355 -3.50 -9.68 5.33
C ASP A 355 -2.17 -9.98 4.61
N PHE A 356 -1.13 -9.17 4.80
CA PHE A 356 0.18 -9.40 4.18
C PHE A 356 0.94 -10.58 4.80
N ILE A 357 0.72 -10.85 6.08
CA ILE A 357 1.28 -12.02 6.76
C ILE A 357 0.59 -13.28 6.24
N ALA A 358 -0.75 -13.31 6.24
CA ALA A 358 -1.51 -14.43 5.67
C ALA A 358 -1.11 -14.72 4.22
N ARG A 359 -0.98 -13.68 3.38
CA ARG A 359 -0.49 -13.83 2.01
C ARG A 359 0.94 -14.34 1.95
N SER A 360 1.84 -13.86 2.80
CA SER A 360 3.22 -14.34 2.86
C SER A 360 3.31 -15.84 3.22
N GLU A 361 2.44 -16.32 4.11
CA GLU A 361 2.32 -17.76 4.43
C GLU A 361 1.88 -18.58 3.22
N GLU A 362 0.85 -18.12 2.52
CA GLU A 362 0.35 -18.77 1.30
C GLU A 362 1.43 -18.85 0.22
N ARG A 363 2.13 -17.74 -0.04
CA ARG A 363 3.22 -17.68 -1.02
C ARG A 363 4.36 -18.62 -0.66
N LEU A 364 4.79 -18.63 0.60
CA LEU A 364 5.85 -19.51 1.08
C LEU A 364 5.48 -20.99 0.90
N ALA A 365 4.26 -21.38 1.29
CA ALA A 365 3.78 -22.75 1.12
C ALA A 365 3.72 -23.16 -0.36
N SER A 366 3.27 -22.24 -1.23
CA SER A 366 3.24 -22.45 -2.69
C SER A 366 4.65 -22.68 -3.25
N LEU A 367 5.61 -21.82 -2.91
CA LEU A 367 7.01 -21.95 -3.33
C LEU A 367 7.61 -23.28 -2.88
N GLN A 368 7.43 -23.66 -1.62
CA GLN A 368 7.92 -24.93 -1.08
C GLN A 368 7.31 -26.14 -1.82
N SER A 369 6.01 -26.09 -2.12
CA SER A 369 5.34 -27.14 -2.90
C SER A 369 5.91 -27.27 -4.32
N ILE A 370 6.12 -26.15 -5.01
CA ILE A 370 6.68 -26.13 -6.36
C ILE A 370 8.11 -26.68 -6.35
N MET A 371 8.92 -26.33 -5.35
CA MET A 371 10.30 -26.81 -5.22
C MET A 371 10.37 -28.31 -4.91
N LEU A 372 9.46 -28.84 -4.09
CA LEU A 372 9.41 -30.27 -3.74
C LEU A 372 8.88 -31.15 -4.89
N GLY A 373 7.95 -30.65 -5.72
CA GLY A 373 7.31 -31.43 -6.79
C GLY A 373 8.11 -31.56 -8.09
N ARG A 374 9.43 -31.31 -8.05
CA ARG A 374 10.27 -31.06 -9.24
C ARG A 374 11.02 -32.27 -9.77
N ASP A 375 11.16 -33.34 -8.99
CA ASP A 375 12.02 -34.49 -9.33
C ASP A 375 11.64 -35.26 -10.62
N GLU A 376 10.51 -34.95 -11.27
CA GLU A 376 9.99 -35.74 -12.41
C GLU A 376 9.64 -34.95 -13.68
N ARG A 377 9.89 -33.63 -13.79
CA ARG A 377 9.38 -32.80 -14.91
C ARG A 377 10.40 -32.45 -15.98
N GLN A 378 9.99 -32.50 -17.26
CA GLN A 378 10.75 -32.03 -18.43
C GLN A 378 10.15 -30.69 -18.90
N GLY A 379 10.78 -29.56 -18.56
CA GLY A 379 10.32 -28.20 -18.92
C GLY A 379 10.66 -27.17 -17.84
N PRO A 380 10.36 -25.88 -18.06
CA PRO A 380 10.57 -24.86 -17.03
C PRO A 380 9.73 -25.18 -15.79
N VAL A 381 10.27 -24.88 -14.61
CA VAL A 381 9.48 -24.85 -13.36
C VAL A 381 8.20 -24.04 -13.60
N PRO A 382 7.04 -24.51 -13.08
CA PRO A 382 5.82 -23.70 -13.10
C PRO A 382 6.08 -22.29 -12.61
N ARG A 383 5.31 -21.34 -13.15
CA ARG A 383 5.40 -19.95 -12.70
C ARG A 383 5.29 -19.87 -11.18
N LEU A 384 6.23 -19.14 -10.59
CA LEU A 384 6.24 -18.92 -9.17
C LEU A 384 5.17 -17.91 -8.83
N ALA A 385 5.17 -16.74 -9.46
CA ALA A 385 4.20 -15.69 -9.19
C ALA A 385 2.77 -16.14 -9.61
N PRO A 386 1.72 -15.70 -8.89
CA PRO A 386 0.34 -16.00 -9.27
C PRO A 386 0.07 -15.51 -10.69
N GLN A 387 -0.59 -16.34 -11.51
CA GLN A 387 -0.99 -15.95 -12.85
C GLN A 387 -2.03 -14.83 -12.77
N ARG A 388 -1.82 -13.76 -13.54
CA ARG A 388 -2.76 -12.65 -13.71
C ARG A 388 -4.08 -13.24 -14.25
N GLY A 389 -5.13 -13.20 -13.46
CA GLY A 389 -6.44 -13.73 -13.86
C GLY A 389 -6.96 -12.98 -15.09
N GLY A 390 -6.92 -13.62 -16.26
CA GLY A 390 -7.92 -13.38 -17.29
C GLY A 390 -9.24 -13.95 -16.77
N GLY A 391 -10.29 -13.12 -16.75
CA GLY A 391 -11.57 -13.43 -16.10
C GLY A 391 -12.07 -14.85 -16.38
N ALA A 392 -12.43 -15.55 -15.30
CA ALA A 392 -13.10 -16.85 -15.37
C ALA A 392 -14.13 -16.98 -14.23
N ALA A 393 -15.37 -16.68 -14.59
CA ALA A 393 -16.61 -17.40 -14.27
C ALA A 393 -16.87 -17.93 -12.84
N ARG A 394 -17.87 -17.28 -12.20
CA ARG A 394 -19.00 -17.82 -11.42
C ARG A 394 -18.72 -18.93 -10.40
N GLY A 395 -18.76 -18.53 -9.12
CA GLY A 395 -19.32 -19.32 -8.02
C GLY A 395 -20.36 -18.48 -7.30
N THR A 396 -21.60 -18.95 -7.24
CA THR A 396 -22.74 -18.33 -6.54
C THR A 396 -22.50 -18.29 -5.03
N GLY A 397 -22.61 -17.12 -4.41
CA GLY A 397 -22.59 -16.96 -2.96
C GLY A 397 -22.61 -15.50 -2.55
N GLU A 398 -23.72 -15.07 -1.98
CA GLU A 398 -24.06 -13.73 -1.52
C GLU A 398 -23.07 -13.21 -0.46
N GLN A 399 -22.36 -12.12 -0.75
CA GLN A 399 -21.72 -11.26 0.25
C GLN A 399 -21.43 -9.89 -0.38
N LEU A 400 -21.95 -8.84 0.25
CA LEU A 400 -21.62 -7.44 0.00
C LEU A 400 -20.13 -7.22 0.32
N ALA A 401 -19.29 -7.37 -0.69
CA ALA A 401 -17.90 -6.94 -0.70
C ALA A 401 -17.66 -6.40 -2.11
N ILE A 402 -17.08 -5.21 -2.20
CA ILE A 402 -16.67 -4.58 -3.45
C ILE A 402 -15.93 -5.65 -4.27
N SER A 403 -16.50 -6.05 -5.41
CA SER A 403 -15.86 -6.99 -6.31
C SER A 403 -14.53 -6.38 -6.72
N GLY A 404 -13.43 -7.13 -6.65
CA GLY A 404 -12.10 -6.68 -7.11
C GLY A 404 -12.03 -6.25 -8.60
N GLU A 405 -13.16 -6.29 -9.31
CA GLU A 405 -13.37 -5.70 -10.64
C GLU A 405 -13.66 -4.18 -10.63
N ASP A 406 -13.87 -3.55 -9.48
CA ASP A 406 -14.09 -2.09 -9.36
C ASP A 406 -12.85 -1.31 -8.87
N LEU A 407 -11.78 -2.00 -8.47
CA LEU A 407 -10.53 -1.39 -8.04
C LEU A 407 -9.70 -0.91 -9.25
N PRO A 408 -8.94 0.19 -9.18
CA PRO A 408 -7.98 0.60 -10.21
C PRO A 408 -7.05 -0.55 -10.63
N ALA A 409 -6.58 -0.54 -11.88
CA ALA A 409 -5.75 -1.63 -12.43
C ALA A 409 -4.50 -1.91 -11.59
N ILE A 410 -3.96 -0.87 -10.94
CA ILE A 410 -2.79 -0.97 -10.07
C ILE A 410 -3.07 -1.75 -8.77
N GLU A 411 -4.24 -1.60 -8.15
CA GLU A 411 -4.64 -2.35 -6.95
C GLU A 411 -4.89 -3.84 -7.24
N ARG A 412 -5.22 -4.17 -8.49
CA ARG A 412 -5.31 -5.56 -8.97
C ARG A 412 -3.93 -6.18 -9.23
N GLU A 413 -2.90 -5.36 -9.43
CA GLU A 413 -1.57 -5.81 -9.86
C GLU A 413 -0.52 -5.72 -8.75
N LEU A 414 -0.48 -4.64 -7.98
CA LEU A 414 0.31 -4.44 -6.78
C LEU A 414 -0.69 -4.46 -5.62
N PHE A 415 -0.59 -5.42 -4.69
CA PHE A 415 -1.39 -5.36 -3.46
C PHE A 415 -0.93 -4.17 -2.62
N VAL A 416 -1.52 -3.02 -2.94
CA VAL A 416 -1.30 -1.73 -2.35
C VAL A 416 -2.22 -1.67 -1.13
N PRO A 417 -1.67 -1.51 0.08
CA PRO A 417 -2.53 -1.31 1.23
C PRO A 417 -3.30 -0.01 1.08
N LEU A 418 -4.62 -0.08 1.24
CA LEU A 418 -5.39 1.10 1.58
C LEU A 418 -4.80 1.65 2.90
N PRO A 419 -4.45 2.95 2.96
CA PRO A 419 -4.04 3.53 4.22
C PRO A 419 -5.14 3.33 5.25
N THR A 420 -4.77 3.28 6.54
CA THR A 420 -5.75 3.20 7.63
C THR A 420 -6.76 4.34 7.44
N THR A 421 -8.03 3.98 7.46
CA THR A 421 -9.16 4.93 7.38
C THR A 421 -9.00 6.00 8.46
N LEU A 422 -9.50 7.19 8.13
CA LEU A 422 -9.58 8.42 8.94
C LEU A 422 -9.51 8.25 10.47
#